data_AF-A0A7S0IPL4-F1
#
_entry.id   AF-A0A7S0IPL4-F1
#
_cell.length_a   1.000
_cell.length_b   1.000
_cell.length_c   1.000
_cell.angle_alpha   90.00
_cell.angle_beta   90.00
_cell.angle_gamma   90.00
#
_symmetry.space_group_name_H-M   'P 1'
#
loop_
_entity.id
_entity.type
_entity.pdbx_description
1 polymer ?
#
loop_
_entity_poly.entity_id
_entity_poly.type
_entity_poly.pdbx_seq_one_letter_code
_entity_poly.pdbx_strand_id
1 'polypeptide(L)'
;MAGSLQYVRTGAFLVNTLLLLLLLWLHGWSGASARSATLAHHAATAPPRNVLAAHDASLRASAERIEAAVRLLSRGKHAELHDNGASTELAAAARGGDAIARRVRHALTERRLKHIWRMPKQHPGTRAAAVEVHNDTWALLSERQIARGLASAGDPLRMECLATKLLSGAPVRLAVIGGSVSFGTTFTTSRSRALFHWKVYQWLNATFPGVTHEHYSGAVPASGPSYMEHCVHWHVDPHADLVLLEYAVNFEPGGDDAAAFERLLRKLLAMPNRPAVVILNPMELMPADGKRIHFTGPKQFNDGYSAGPVDEEDMGFQYAAAAEDAINALAQYYGVPCVSLRNALFTELKARSAAFPLKLVFHDRHHPGAWGHSLLAQMVVHRLSQAVMAVLDEEAHSHSYRRVSSPQCEQLAADSWSASLGAPLISKVAEAEVGMCIKEEGLKSLMADARGFEYRVEGSDAKMKPGLIGMHPGDHVLLCVDVSRAPRGGDFVVILGHLISYEHMGIASIECVGDCECKSTQVDAHVQGGKFSVFKARTIHMMRPAKAAEQRLASQKPGCGCALRLSILKETSSGEHKFKVLSLMSAVHEGSIRYGHQTGFNVRPMGARTS
;
A
#
# COMPACT_ATOMS: atom_id res chain seq x y z
N MET A 1 -7.64 4.50 64.18
CA MET A 1 -8.38 4.05 62.98
C MET A 1 -7.86 4.81 61.75
N ALA A 2 -6.79 4.32 61.11
CA ALA A 2 -6.27 4.86 59.84
C ALA A 2 -5.28 3.88 59.14
N GLY A 3 -5.49 2.56 59.30
CA GLY A 3 -4.55 1.54 58.78
C GLY A 3 -5.19 0.43 57.94
N SER A 4 -6.52 0.39 57.82
CA SER A 4 -7.25 -0.77 57.27
C SER A 4 -7.92 -0.54 55.91
N LEU A 5 -7.88 0.67 55.33
CA LEU A 5 -8.48 0.94 54.00
C LEU A 5 -7.52 0.72 52.81
N GLN A 6 -6.21 0.65 53.04
CA GLN A 6 -5.21 0.53 51.94
C GLN A 6 -4.97 -0.93 51.51
N TYR A 7 -5.24 -1.90 52.40
CA TYR A 7 -5.13 -3.34 52.13
C TYR A 7 -6.35 -3.93 51.39
N VAL A 8 -7.54 -3.35 51.60
CA VAL A 8 -8.78 -3.83 50.94
C VAL A 8 -8.81 -3.43 49.45
N ARG A 9 -8.21 -2.28 49.08
CA ARG A 9 -8.12 -1.81 47.69
C ARG A 9 -7.07 -2.54 46.84
N THR A 10 -5.97 -2.99 47.45
CA THR A 10 -4.93 -3.78 46.77
C THR A 10 -5.35 -5.24 46.60
N GLY A 11 -6.11 -5.81 47.56
CA GLY A 11 -6.66 -7.17 47.45
C GLY A 11 -7.68 -7.33 46.32
N ALA A 12 -8.58 -6.36 46.11
CA ALA A 12 -9.57 -6.40 45.03
C ALA A 12 -8.93 -6.27 43.62
N PHE A 13 -7.82 -5.53 43.52
CA PHE A 13 -7.06 -5.35 42.27
C PHE A 13 -6.36 -6.65 41.84
N LEU A 14 -5.78 -7.38 42.79
CA LEU A 14 -5.10 -8.65 42.57
C LEU A 14 -6.06 -9.80 42.21
N VAL A 15 -7.26 -9.84 42.80
CA VAL A 15 -8.28 -10.87 42.50
C VAL A 15 -8.83 -10.73 41.07
N ASN A 16 -9.05 -9.50 40.58
CA ASN A 16 -9.59 -9.26 39.24
C ASN A 16 -8.59 -9.55 38.10
N THR A 17 -7.30 -9.27 38.30
CA THR A 17 -6.25 -9.55 37.28
C THR A 17 -5.97 -11.05 37.14
N LEU A 18 -6.10 -11.81 38.23
CA LEU A 18 -5.87 -13.24 38.23
C LEU A 18 -7.06 -14.06 37.72
N LEU A 19 -8.30 -13.57 37.90
CA LEU A 19 -9.47 -14.12 37.20
C LEU A 19 -9.34 -13.99 35.67
N LEU A 20 -8.71 -12.92 35.18
CA LEU A 20 -8.52 -12.64 33.75
C LEU A 20 -7.52 -13.60 33.08
N LEU A 21 -6.44 -13.95 33.77
CA LEU A 21 -5.44 -14.92 33.29
C LEU A 21 -5.99 -16.36 33.29
N LEU A 22 -6.86 -16.71 34.25
CA LEU A 22 -7.56 -18.00 34.29
C LEU A 22 -8.56 -18.15 33.13
N LEU A 23 -9.23 -17.06 32.74
CA LEU A 23 -10.17 -17.03 31.61
C LEU A 23 -9.47 -17.17 30.25
N LEU A 24 -8.29 -16.55 30.08
CA LEU A 24 -7.44 -16.71 28.89
C LEU A 24 -6.91 -18.15 28.75
N TRP A 25 -6.67 -18.85 29.87
CA TRP A 25 -6.24 -20.24 29.88
C TRP A 25 -7.36 -21.24 29.53
N LEU A 26 -8.57 -21.06 30.09
CA LEU A 26 -9.72 -21.94 29.79
C LEU A 26 -10.16 -21.88 28.32
N HIS A 27 -9.91 -20.76 27.62
CA HIS A 27 -10.25 -20.58 26.20
C HIS A 27 -9.13 -21.05 25.24
N GLY A 28 -7.90 -21.19 25.73
CA GLY A 28 -6.76 -21.70 24.94
C GLY A 28 -6.79 -23.22 24.69
N TRP A 29 -7.66 -23.96 25.37
CA TRP A 29 -7.74 -25.43 25.28
C TRP A 29 -8.91 -25.96 24.44
N SER A 30 -9.89 -25.14 24.07
CA SER A 30 -11.05 -25.62 23.29
C SER A 30 -10.83 -25.63 21.76
N GLY A 31 -9.68 -25.17 21.26
CA GLY A 31 -9.41 -25.04 19.81
C GLY A 31 -8.55 -26.14 19.17
N ALA A 32 -7.97 -27.06 19.93
CA ALA A 32 -6.99 -28.02 19.40
C ALA A 32 -7.48 -29.48 19.48
N SER A 33 -8.50 -29.81 18.70
CA SER A 33 -8.78 -31.20 18.35
C SER A 33 -9.46 -31.28 16.97
N ALA A 34 -8.85 -32.09 16.09
CA ALA A 34 -9.33 -32.58 14.79
C ALA A 34 -8.96 -31.76 13.53
N ARG A 35 -7.81 -32.06 12.92
CA ARG A 35 -7.68 -33.01 11.77
C ARG A 35 -6.29 -32.92 11.12
N SER A 36 -5.64 -34.08 11.01
CA SER A 36 -4.47 -34.39 10.17
C SER A 36 -4.86 -34.32 8.67
N ALA A 37 -4.03 -34.36 7.64
CA ALA A 37 -2.61 -34.63 7.41
C ALA A 37 -2.33 -34.12 5.97
N THR A 38 -1.10 -33.66 5.65
CA THR A 38 -0.21 -34.24 4.62
C THR A 38 0.88 -33.28 4.15
N LEU A 39 2.06 -33.89 4.01
CA LEU A 39 3.19 -33.58 3.12
C LEU A 39 4.21 -32.49 3.51
N ALA A 40 5.42 -33.01 3.68
CA ALA A 40 6.67 -32.36 4.01
C ALA A 40 7.44 -31.91 2.77
N HIS A 41 8.19 -30.82 2.89
CA HIS A 41 9.66 -30.74 2.69
C HIS A 41 10.09 -29.28 2.47
N HIS A 42 10.83 -28.70 3.43
CA HIS A 42 12.19 -28.18 3.21
C HIS A 42 12.75 -27.67 4.54
N ALA A 43 14.00 -28.07 4.81
CA ALA A 43 14.68 -27.91 6.09
C ALA A 43 15.14 -26.46 6.32
N ALA A 44 14.72 -25.87 7.43
CA ALA A 44 15.45 -24.82 8.11
C ALA A 44 15.73 -25.32 9.53
N THR A 45 16.98 -25.18 9.96
CA THR A 45 17.52 -25.64 11.25
C THR A 45 16.64 -25.18 12.42
N ALA A 46 15.83 -26.10 12.95
CA ALA A 46 15.09 -25.90 14.19
C ALA A 46 16.08 -25.87 15.37
N PRO A 47 15.83 -25.04 16.41
CA PRO A 47 16.63 -25.09 17.63
C PRO A 47 16.50 -26.48 18.27
N PRO A 48 17.53 -26.98 18.98
CA PRO A 48 17.52 -28.32 19.54
C PRO A 48 16.29 -28.51 20.44
N ARG A 49 15.58 -29.64 20.26
CA ARG A 49 14.34 -30.01 20.98
C ARG A 49 14.41 -29.80 22.51
N ASN A 50 15.60 -29.86 23.09
CA ASN A 50 15.84 -29.65 24.52
C ASN A 50 15.64 -28.19 24.96
N VAL A 51 15.82 -27.20 24.07
CA VAL A 51 15.60 -25.77 24.37
C VAL A 51 14.12 -25.41 24.34
N LEU A 52 13.37 -25.96 23.38
CA LEU A 52 11.91 -25.82 23.31
C LEU A 52 11.22 -26.49 24.51
N ALA A 53 11.66 -27.69 24.89
CA ALA A 53 11.14 -28.39 26.07
C ALA A 53 11.47 -27.65 27.39
N ALA A 54 12.65 -27.05 27.51
CA ALA A 54 13.02 -26.22 28.67
C ALA A 54 12.21 -24.91 28.73
N HIS A 55 11.91 -24.30 27.57
CA HIS A 55 11.08 -23.11 27.48
C HIS A 55 9.61 -23.40 27.84
N ASP A 56 9.07 -24.55 27.39
CA ASP A 56 7.74 -25.04 27.77
C ASP A 56 7.64 -25.39 29.26
N ALA A 57 8.67 -26.00 29.82
CA ALA A 57 8.73 -26.31 31.25
C ALA A 57 8.80 -25.04 32.11
N SER A 58 9.55 -24.02 31.66
CA SER A 58 9.62 -22.72 32.33
C SER A 58 8.28 -21.98 32.28
N LEU A 59 7.58 -22.01 31.15
CA LEU A 59 6.25 -21.40 31.00
C LEU A 59 5.20 -22.10 31.87
N ARG A 60 5.22 -23.44 31.95
CA ARG A 60 4.34 -24.20 32.85
C ARG A 60 4.62 -23.91 34.32
N ALA A 61 5.89 -23.87 34.73
CA ALA A 61 6.28 -23.52 36.09
C ALA A 61 5.87 -22.09 36.48
N SER A 62 5.93 -21.13 35.56
CA SER A 62 5.40 -19.78 35.78
C SER A 62 3.87 -19.75 35.85
N ALA A 63 3.17 -20.52 35.01
CA ALA A 63 1.70 -20.64 35.08
C ALA A 63 1.22 -21.25 36.42
N GLU A 64 1.88 -22.29 36.91
CA GLU A 64 1.56 -22.92 38.20
C GLU A 64 1.81 -21.96 39.38
N ARG A 65 2.86 -21.14 39.32
CA ARG A 65 3.15 -20.10 40.32
C ARG A 65 2.10 -18.98 40.33
N ILE A 66 1.64 -18.57 39.15
CA ILE A 66 0.54 -17.61 39.00
C ILE A 66 -0.75 -18.21 39.57
N GLU A 67 -1.07 -19.47 39.26
CA GLU A 67 -2.26 -20.17 39.78
C GLU A 67 -2.24 -20.30 41.31
N ALA A 68 -1.08 -20.64 41.89
CA ALA A 68 -0.88 -20.70 43.33
C ALA A 68 -1.07 -19.32 44.00
N ALA A 69 -0.59 -18.25 43.36
CA ALA A 69 -0.80 -16.88 43.82
C ALA A 69 -2.30 -16.49 43.82
N VAL A 70 -3.08 -16.91 42.80
CA VAL A 70 -4.55 -16.72 42.77
C VAL A 70 -5.23 -17.40 43.94
N ARG A 71 -4.83 -18.64 44.25
CA ARG A 71 -5.41 -19.42 45.34
C ARG A 71 -5.10 -18.83 46.72
N LEU A 72 -3.94 -18.20 46.89
CA LEU A 72 -3.59 -17.49 48.14
C LEU A 72 -4.38 -16.19 48.31
N LEU A 73 -4.57 -15.45 47.22
CA LEU A 73 -5.36 -14.20 47.21
C LEU A 73 -6.83 -14.41 47.47
N SER A 74 -7.42 -15.43 46.85
CA SER A 74 -8.83 -15.82 47.09
C SER A 74 -9.10 -16.28 48.52
N ARG A 75 -8.04 -16.64 49.28
CA ARG A 75 -8.10 -17.02 50.71
C ARG A 75 -7.72 -15.89 51.66
N GLY A 76 -7.50 -14.66 51.17
CA GLY A 76 -7.17 -13.49 51.99
C GLY A 76 -5.76 -13.52 52.59
N LYS A 77 -4.87 -14.40 52.12
CA LYS A 77 -3.51 -14.57 52.65
C LYS A 77 -2.50 -13.64 51.96
N HIS A 78 -2.69 -12.33 52.12
CA HIS A 78 -1.88 -11.30 51.45
C HIS A 78 -0.39 -11.29 51.85
N ALA A 79 -0.04 -11.80 53.04
CA ALA A 79 1.35 -11.85 53.51
C ALA A 79 2.20 -12.93 52.81
N GLU A 80 1.59 -13.97 52.25
CA GLU A 80 2.29 -15.12 51.62
C GLU A 80 2.60 -14.87 50.11
N LEU A 81 2.22 -13.71 49.56
CA LEU A 81 2.44 -13.32 48.15
C LEU A 81 3.86 -12.86 47.84
N HIS A 82 4.58 -12.37 48.86
CA HIS A 82 5.94 -11.87 48.69
C HIS A 82 6.95 -12.97 48.33
N ASP A 83 6.60 -14.24 48.51
CA ASP A 83 7.50 -15.40 48.33
C ASP A 83 7.30 -16.15 46.99
N ASN A 84 6.31 -15.77 46.16
CA ASN A 84 5.85 -16.58 45.01
C ASN A 84 6.23 -16.07 43.61
N GLY A 85 7.11 -15.07 43.48
CA GLY A 85 7.68 -14.65 42.18
C GLY A 85 6.73 -13.95 41.17
N ALA A 86 5.43 -13.87 41.43
CA ALA A 86 4.47 -13.17 40.56
C ALA A 86 4.69 -11.64 40.52
N SER A 87 5.14 -11.05 41.62
CA SER A 87 5.51 -9.62 41.69
C SER A 87 6.71 -9.29 40.81
N THR A 88 7.66 -10.23 40.67
CA THR A 88 8.84 -10.08 39.81
C THR A 88 8.50 -10.15 38.32
N GLU A 89 7.52 -10.95 37.91
CA GLU A 89 7.07 -11.07 36.51
C GLU A 89 6.26 -9.82 36.06
N LEU A 90 5.35 -9.32 36.91
CA LEU A 90 4.65 -8.04 36.67
C LEU A 90 5.64 -6.86 36.57
N ALA A 91 6.63 -6.82 37.46
CA ALA A 91 7.69 -5.83 37.39
C ALA A 91 8.59 -6.02 36.14
N ALA A 92 8.75 -7.24 35.63
CA ALA A 92 9.50 -7.50 34.40
C ALA A 92 8.74 -7.03 33.15
N ALA A 93 7.42 -7.22 33.10
CA ALA A 93 6.56 -6.71 32.03
C ALA A 93 6.57 -5.17 32.00
N ALA A 94 6.41 -4.51 33.15
CA ALA A 94 6.50 -3.05 33.26
C ALA A 94 7.87 -2.52 32.83
N ARG A 95 8.96 -3.18 33.25
CA ARG A 95 10.33 -2.86 32.78
C ARG A 95 10.51 -3.07 31.27
N GLY A 96 9.82 -4.06 30.69
CA GLY A 96 9.80 -4.34 29.26
C GLY A 96 9.11 -3.22 28.46
N GLY A 97 7.91 -2.81 28.87
CA GLY A 97 7.18 -1.68 28.28
C GLY A 97 7.98 -0.37 28.34
N ASP A 98 8.57 -0.06 29.49
CA ASP A 98 9.45 1.13 29.66
C ASP A 98 10.70 1.10 28.77
N ALA A 99 11.25 -0.09 28.51
CA ALA A 99 12.39 -0.24 27.61
C ALA A 99 11.99 0.01 26.14
N ILE A 100 10.83 -0.50 25.71
CA ILE A 100 10.31 -0.25 24.36
C ILE A 100 9.92 1.22 24.19
N ALA A 101 9.21 1.82 25.15
CA ALA A 101 8.83 3.22 25.12
C ALA A 101 10.05 4.16 24.99
N ARG A 102 11.12 3.89 25.76
CA ARG A 102 12.39 4.61 25.62
C ARG A 102 13.04 4.41 24.25
N ARG A 103 12.97 3.20 23.69
CA ARG A 103 13.51 2.91 22.36
C ARG A 103 12.75 3.66 21.27
N VAL A 104 11.42 3.68 21.31
CA VAL A 104 10.57 4.42 20.37
C VAL A 104 10.87 5.91 20.44
N ARG A 105 10.89 6.49 21.65
CA ARG A 105 11.28 7.91 21.85
C ARG A 105 12.69 8.21 21.33
N HIS A 106 13.65 7.32 21.59
CA HIS A 106 15.01 7.47 21.07
C HIS A 106 15.06 7.39 19.54
N ALA A 107 14.32 6.46 18.94
CA ALA A 107 14.20 6.26 17.50
C ALA A 107 13.57 7.44 16.75
N LEU A 108 12.81 8.29 17.46
CA LEU A 108 12.23 9.52 16.94
C LEU A 108 13.15 10.74 17.01
N THR A 109 14.24 10.69 17.78
CA THR A 109 15.14 11.84 17.87
C THR A 109 15.76 12.14 16.51
N GLU A 110 15.92 13.43 16.18
CA GLU A 110 16.50 13.85 14.89
C GLU A 110 17.85 13.17 14.62
N ARG A 111 18.73 13.11 15.65
CA ARG A 111 20.01 12.42 15.57
C ARG A 111 19.85 10.96 15.17
N ARG A 112 18.86 10.26 15.72
CA ARG A 112 18.64 8.84 15.46
C ARG A 112 17.97 8.62 14.11
N LEU A 113 17.00 9.43 13.72
CA LEU A 113 16.39 9.38 12.38
C LEU A 113 17.45 9.62 11.30
N LYS A 114 18.28 10.67 11.43
CA LYS A 114 19.43 10.90 10.56
C LYS A 114 20.33 9.67 10.52
N HIS A 115 20.63 9.07 11.66
CA HIS A 115 21.45 7.86 11.69
C HIS A 115 20.82 6.65 10.98
N ILE A 116 19.52 6.39 11.17
CA ILE A 116 18.81 5.26 10.55
C ILE A 116 18.70 5.45 9.02
N TRP A 117 18.48 6.70 8.59
CA TRP A 117 18.27 7.05 7.19
C TRP A 117 19.55 7.43 6.45
N ARG A 118 20.69 7.45 7.15
CA ARG A 118 22.01 7.65 6.55
C ARG A 118 22.23 6.62 5.45
N MET A 119 22.83 7.13 4.38
CA MET A 119 23.25 6.33 3.25
C MET A 119 24.71 5.89 3.45
N PRO A 120 25.07 4.65 3.07
CA PRO A 120 26.48 4.29 2.95
C PRO A 120 27.18 5.27 2.00
N LYS A 121 28.44 5.63 2.29
CA LYS A 121 29.22 6.48 1.37
C LYS A 121 29.30 5.79 0.01
N GLN A 122 28.89 6.48 -1.05
CA GLN A 122 29.03 5.97 -2.42
C GLN A 122 30.53 5.79 -2.73
N HIS A 123 30.90 4.65 -3.33
CA HIS A 123 32.26 4.43 -3.81
C HIS A 123 32.53 5.30 -5.05
N PRO A 124 33.70 5.95 -5.16
CA PRO A 124 34.08 6.71 -6.35
C PRO A 124 34.23 5.75 -7.54
N GLY A 125 33.18 5.63 -8.35
CA GLY A 125 33.12 4.69 -9.49
C GLY A 125 31.73 4.17 -9.84
N THR A 126 30.73 4.31 -8.95
CA THR A 126 29.35 3.98 -9.31
C THR A 126 28.78 5.00 -10.29
N ARG A 127 28.43 4.55 -11.52
CA ARG A 127 27.77 5.38 -12.53
C ARG A 127 26.50 6.01 -11.94
N ALA A 128 26.41 7.34 -12.07
CA ALA A 128 25.33 8.27 -11.78
C ALA A 128 23.88 7.72 -11.88
N ALA A 129 23.46 6.88 -10.94
CA ALA A 129 22.07 6.90 -10.50
C ALA A 129 21.98 8.06 -9.52
N ALA A 130 21.14 9.05 -9.82
CA ALA A 130 20.90 10.30 -9.09
C ALA A 130 21.47 10.26 -7.67
N VAL A 131 22.48 11.10 -7.40
CA VAL A 131 23.16 11.14 -6.10
C VAL A 131 22.08 11.22 -5.02
N GLU A 132 21.89 10.13 -4.28
CA GLU A 132 21.01 10.08 -3.12
C GLU A 132 21.68 10.95 -2.03
N VAL A 133 21.59 12.27 -2.19
CA VAL A 133 22.19 13.23 -1.28
C VAL A 133 21.45 13.06 0.04
N HIS A 134 22.09 12.46 1.02
CA HIS A 134 21.68 12.57 2.40
C HIS A 134 22.65 13.53 3.07
N ASN A 135 22.19 14.75 3.38
CA ASN A 135 23.01 15.72 4.09
C ASN A 135 22.61 15.73 5.57
N ASP A 136 23.55 15.41 6.46
CA ASP A 136 23.33 15.43 7.91
C ASP A 136 23.04 16.85 8.44
N THR A 137 23.31 17.91 7.65
CA THR A 137 22.97 19.29 7.98
C THR A 137 21.52 19.66 7.70
N TRP A 138 20.76 18.83 6.99
CA TRP A 138 19.35 19.10 6.72
C TRP A 138 18.52 19.10 8.01
N ALA A 139 17.71 20.14 8.18
CA ALA A 139 16.77 20.21 9.29
C ALA A 139 15.62 19.22 9.09
N LEU A 140 15.22 18.55 10.17
CA LEU A 140 13.94 17.85 10.20
C LEU A 140 12.82 18.80 10.67
N LEU A 141 11.56 18.39 10.52
CA LEU A 141 10.41 19.15 11.00
C LEU A 141 10.44 19.24 12.53
N SER A 142 10.18 20.43 13.05
CA SER A 142 9.88 20.66 14.46
C SER A 142 8.54 20.02 14.87
N GLU A 143 8.31 19.82 16.17
CA GLU A 143 7.01 19.29 16.64
C GLU A 143 5.82 20.15 16.21
N ARG A 144 5.99 21.48 16.16
CA ARG A 144 4.94 22.39 15.66
C ARG A 144 4.65 22.15 14.18
N GLN A 145 5.69 21.94 13.36
CA GLN A 145 5.52 21.63 11.94
C GLN A 145 4.88 20.26 11.72
N ILE A 146 5.27 19.25 12.49
CA ILE A 146 4.65 17.92 12.47
C ILE A 146 3.17 18.00 12.85
N ALA A 147 2.85 18.73 13.92
CA ALA A 147 1.48 18.92 14.38
C ALA A 147 0.62 19.64 13.33
N ARG A 148 1.14 20.70 12.68
CA ARG A 148 0.45 21.34 11.54
C ARG A 148 0.30 20.40 10.35
N GLY A 149 1.31 19.57 10.10
CA GLY A 149 1.32 18.56 9.04
C GLY A 149 0.22 17.50 9.17
N LEU A 150 -0.43 17.37 10.32
CA LEU A 150 -1.53 16.42 10.51
C LEU A 150 -2.85 16.97 9.94
N ALA A 151 -3.18 16.57 8.71
CA ALA A 151 -4.43 16.97 8.04
C ALA A 151 -5.66 16.20 8.57
N SER A 152 -5.46 14.95 9.01
CA SER A 152 -6.46 14.15 9.71
C SER A 152 -5.76 13.23 10.71
N ALA A 153 -6.21 13.20 11.96
CA ALA A 153 -5.69 12.27 12.96
C ALA A 153 -6.10 10.81 12.67
N GLY A 154 -7.27 10.63 12.05
CA GLY A 154 -7.92 9.33 11.84
C GLY A 154 -8.55 8.74 13.11
N ASP A 155 -9.29 7.66 12.92
CA ASP A 155 -9.67 6.72 13.98
C ASP A 155 -8.40 5.95 14.40
N PRO A 156 -8.03 5.94 15.69
CA PRO A 156 -6.80 5.33 16.15
C PRO A 156 -6.80 3.79 16.05
N LEU A 157 -7.97 3.14 15.98
CA LEU A 157 -8.09 1.68 16.18
C LEU A 157 -7.15 0.85 15.31
N ARG A 158 -7.08 1.12 14.00
CA ARG A 158 -6.22 0.35 13.08
C ARG A 158 -4.74 0.57 13.35
N MET A 159 -4.37 1.80 13.70
CA MET A 159 -2.99 2.16 14.04
C MET A 159 -2.58 1.52 15.37
N GLU A 160 -3.48 1.47 16.35
CA GLU A 160 -3.27 0.80 17.63
C GLU A 160 -3.19 -0.73 17.48
N CYS A 161 -4.02 -1.34 16.61
CA CYS A 161 -3.89 -2.76 16.29
C CYS A 161 -2.56 -3.10 15.60
N LEU A 162 -2.10 -2.25 14.68
CA LEU A 162 -0.75 -2.37 14.10
C LEU A 162 0.33 -2.24 15.18
N ALA A 163 0.19 -1.27 16.09
CA ALA A 163 1.11 -1.08 17.20
C ALA A 163 1.16 -2.30 18.13
N THR A 164 0.01 -2.87 18.51
CA THR A 164 -0.08 -4.11 19.30
C THR A 164 0.64 -5.26 18.60
N LYS A 165 0.53 -5.39 17.27
CA LYS A 165 1.27 -6.39 16.49
C LYS A 165 2.78 -6.16 16.52
N LEU A 166 3.24 -4.91 16.42
CA LEU A 166 4.65 -4.57 16.53
C LEU A 166 5.21 -4.85 17.94
N LEU A 167 4.43 -4.53 18.97
CA LEU A 167 4.78 -4.74 20.38
C LEU A 167 4.83 -6.22 20.76
N SER A 168 4.04 -7.07 20.10
CA SER A 168 4.11 -8.54 20.28
C SER A 168 5.32 -9.18 19.60
N GLY A 169 6.13 -8.40 18.86
CA GLY A 169 7.31 -8.89 18.15
C GLY A 169 6.98 -9.64 16.86
N ALA A 170 5.79 -9.48 16.30
CA ALA A 170 5.43 -10.07 15.02
C ALA A 170 5.95 -9.22 13.83
N PRO A 171 6.36 -9.86 12.70
CA PRO A 171 6.73 -9.13 11.50
C PRO A 171 5.50 -8.40 10.93
N VAL A 172 5.75 -7.30 10.22
CA VAL A 172 4.69 -6.52 9.54
C VAL A 172 5.02 -6.37 8.07
N ARG A 173 3.97 -6.35 7.25
CA ARG A 173 4.04 -6.11 5.81
C ARG A 173 3.66 -4.67 5.50
N LEU A 174 4.65 -3.88 5.10
CA LEU A 174 4.49 -2.51 4.64
C LEU A 174 4.32 -2.49 3.12
N ALA A 175 3.15 -2.07 2.65
CA ALA A 175 2.90 -1.77 1.25
C ALA A 175 2.85 -0.25 1.00
N VAL A 176 3.32 0.18 -0.16
CA VAL A 176 3.11 1.54 -0.67
C VAL A 176 2.47 1.49 -2.04
N ILE A 177 1.43 2.28 -2.23
CA ILE A 177 0.82 2.56 -3.53
C ILE A 177 0.70 4.06 -3.73
N GLY A 178 0.93 4.47 -4.97
CA GLY A 178 0.89 5.87 -5.32
C GLY A 178 1.48 6.16 -6.68
N GLY A 179 1.72 7.45 -6.92
CA GLY A 179 2.17 7.99 -8.18
C GLY A 179 3.68 7.96 -8.41
N SER A 180 4.17 8.94 -9.17
CA SER A 180 5.60 9.10 -9.50
C SER A 180 6.48 9.45 -8.30
N VAL A 181 5.92 10.15 -7.31
CA VAL A 181 6.60 10.44 -6.04
C VAL A 181 6.88 9.14 -5.30
N SER A 182 5.86 8.30 -5.12
CA SER A 182 5.99 6.98 -4.49
C SER A 182 6.84 6.00 -5.31
N PHE A 183 6.80 6.07 -6.64
CA PHE A 183 7.68 5.28 -7.50
C PHE A 183 9.15 5.72 -7.41
N GLY A 184 9.44 6.97 -7.03
CA GLY A 184 10.80 7.48 -6.98
C GLY A 184 11.35 8.00 -8.29
N THR A 185 10.51 8.70 -9.07
CA THR A 185 10.95 9.39 -10.31
C THR A 185 12.13 10.33 -10.06
N THR A 186 12.18 11.02 -8.92
CA THR A 186 13.34 11.83 -8.47
C THR A 186 14.65 11.06 -8.55
N PHE A 187 14.63 9.76 -8.23
CA PHE A 187 15.81 8.90 -8.20
C PHE A 187 15.91 8.00 -9.43
N THR A 188 14.98 8.14 -10.39
CA THR A 188 14.82 7.27 -11.57
C THR A 188 14.60 5.79 -11.26
N THR A 189 14.27 5.46 -10.01
CA THR A 189 14.15 4.07 -9.55
C THR A 189 13.24 3.95 -8.33
N SER A 190 12.45 2.89 -8.31
CA SER A 190 11.66 2.50 -7.14
C SER A 190 12.46 1.85 -6.03
N ARG A 191 13.76 1.59 -6.24
CA ARG A 191 14.66 0.94 -5.27
C ARG A 191 15.46 1.91 -4.43
N SER A 192 15.27 3.21 -4.61
CA SER A 192 16.04 4.21 -3.88
C SER A 192 15.77 4.11 -2.38
N ARG A 193 16.84 4.19 -1.59
CA ARG A 193 16.75 4.20 -0.12
C ARG A 193 16.42 5.60 0.41
N ALA A 194 16.44 6.61 -0.46
CA ALA A 194 15.99 7.96 -0.14
C ALA A 194 14.46 8.08 -0.14
N LEU A 195 13.71 7.07 -0.61
CA LEU A 195 12.25 7.08 -0.64
C LEU A 195 11.63 7.11 0.75
N PHE A 196 10.54 7.86 0.89
CA PHE A 196 9.86 8.04 2.18
C PHE A 196 9.43 6.69 2.79
N HIS A 197 8.87 5.80 1.97
CA HIS A 197 8.40 4.49 2.42
C HIS A 197 9.56 3.57 2.81
N TRP A 198 10.73 3.72 2.17
CA TRP A 198 11.94 2.98 2.56
C TRP A 198 12.47 3.47 3.90
N LYS A 199 12.43 4.78 4.14
CA LYS A 199 12.79 5.38 5.43
C LYS A 199 11.86 4.93 6.57
N VAL A 200 10.56 4.81 6.30
CA VAL A 200 9.58 4.20 7.24
C VAL A 200 9.95 2.74 7.51
N TYR A 201 10.26 1.96 6.46
CA TYR A 201 10.73 0.57 6.60
C TYR A 201 12.00 0.45 7.45
N GLN A 202 13.00 1.30 7.22
CA GLN A 202 14.23 1.32 8.02
C GLN A 202 13.95 1.66 9.49
N TRP A 203 13.02 2.59 9.75
CA TRP A 203 12.62 2.93 11.11
C TRP A 203 11.92 1.77 11.81
N LEU A 204 11.03 1.03 11.12
CA LEU A 204 10.37 -0.16 11.67
C LEU A 204 11.41 -1.20 12.12
N ASN A 205 12.33 -1.59 11.24
CA ASN A 205 13.36 -2.59 11.57
C ASN A 205 14.33 -2.12 12.67
N ALA A 206 14.66 -0.82 12.72
CA ALA A 206 15.54 -0.27 13.75
C ALA A 206 14.85 -0.17 15.12
N THR A 207 13.51 -0.03 15.16
CA THR A 207 12.74 0.19 16.38
C THR A 207 12.20 -1.12 16.96
N PHE A 208 11.79 -2.05 16.10
CA PHE A 208 11.24 -3.37 16.45
C PHE A 208 12.14 -4.51 15.93
N PRO A 209 13.37 -4.64 16.48
CA PRO A 209 14.32 -5.67 16.05
C PRO A 209 13.89 -7.07 16.52
N GLY A 210 14.51 -8.09 15.92
CA GLY A 210 14.26 -9.51 16.25
C GLY A 210 13.38 -10.23 15.23
N VAL A 211 12.73 -9.47 14.35
CA VAL A 211 12.00 -9.96 13.19
C VAL A 211 12.38 -9.17 11.94
N THR A 212 12.15 -9.77 10.77
CA THR A 212 12.31 -9.08 9.49
C THR A 212 10.95 -8.61 9.03
N HIS A 213 10.73 -7.30 9.06
CA HIS A 213 9.57 -6.72 8.39
C HIS A 213 9.75 -6.81 6.88
N GLU A 214 8.66 -6.75 6.13
CA GLU A 214 8.68 -6.82 4.66
C GLU A 214 8.22 -5.49 4.06
N HIS A 215 8.89 -5.06 2.99
CA HIS A 215 8.53 -3.86 2.23
C HIS A 215 8.12 -4.21 0.80
N TYR A 216 6.95 -3.73 0.38
CA TYR A 216 6.40 -3.89 -0.95
C TYR A 216 6.09 -2.53 -1.55
N SER A 217 6.46 -2.33 -2.81
CA SER A 217 6.13 -1.11 -3.56
C SER A 217 5.33 -1.48 -4.80
N GLY A 218 4.04 -1.13 -4.79
CA GLY A 218 3.14 -1.17 -5.93
C GLY A 218 2.89 0.22 -6.54
N ALA A 219 3.77 1.18 -6.26
CA ALA A 219 3.67 2.53 -6.83
C ALA A 219 3.90 2.50 -8.36
N VAL A 220 3.06 3.24 -9.08
CA VAL A 220 3.09 3.34 -10.54
C VAL A 220 3.21 4.80 -10.96
N PRO A 221 4.29 5.19 -11.66
CA PRO A 221 4.51 6.59 -12.00
C PRO A 221 3.48 7.04 -13.04
N ALA A 222 3.05 8.30 -12.90
CA ALA A 222 2.02 8.91 -13.73
C ALA A 222 0.69 8.11 -13.75
N SER A 223 0.33 7.46 -12.63
CA SER A 223 -0.99 6.85 -12.46
C SER A 223 -1.84 7.60 -11.46
N GLY A 224 -3.16 7.60 -11.71
CA GLY A 224 -4.16 8.17 -10.81
C GLY A 224 -4.92 7.11 -10.02
N PRO A 225 -5.78 7.56 -9.07
CA PRO A 225 -6.68 6.70 -8.31
C PRO A 225 -7.58 5.82 -9.18
N SER A 226 -8.02 6.31 -10.34
CA SER A 226 -8.86 5.58 -11.29
C SER A 226 -8.19 4.34 -11.89
N TYR A 227 -6.87 4.36 -12.10
CA TYR A 227 -6.13 3.15 -12.45
C TYR A 227 -6.02 2.22 -11.26
N MET A 228 -5.61 2.76 -10.12
CA MET A 228 -5.26 1.96 -8.96
C MET A 228 -6.48 1.27 -8.36
N GLU A 229 -7.67 1.87 -8.39
CA GLU A 229 -8.87 1.22 -7.86
C GLU A 229 -9.20 -0.11 -8.58
N HIS A 230 -8.91 -0.22 -9.88
CA HIS A 230 -9.15 -1.44 -10.66
C HIS A 230 -7.99 -2.42 -10.52
N CYS A 231 -6.76 -1.90 -10.39
CA CYS A 231 -5.55 -2.70 -10.37
C CYS A 231 -4.98 -2.98 -8.97
N VAL A 232 -5.62 -2.54 -7.88
CA VAL A 232 -5.06 -2.61 -6.51
C VAL A 232 -4.62 -4.02 -6.10
N HIS A 233 -5.34 -5.05 -6.54
CA HIS A 233 -5.02 -6.45 -6.29
C HIS A 233 -3.68 -6.90 -6.90
N TRP A 234 -3.18 -6.19 -7.91
CA TRP A 234 -1.84 -6.38 -8.46
C TRP A 234 -0.78 -5.58 -7.73
N HIS A 235 -1.14 -4.59 -6.92
CA HIS A 235 -0.18 -3.61 -6.37
C HIS A 235 -0.02 -3.69 -4.85
N VAL A 236 -0.94 -4.35 -4.16
CA VAL A 236 -0.92 -4.49 -2.71
C VAL A 236 -1.00 -5.97 -2.35
N ASP A 237 -0.06 -6.43 -1.51
CA ASP A 237 -0.13 -7.77 -0.91
C ASP A 237 -1.42 -7.91 -0.10
N PRO A 238 -2.25 -8.95 -0.30
CA PRO A 238 -3.53 -9.09 0.38
C PRO A 238 -3.40 -9.23 1.91
N HIS A 239 -2.20 -9.50 2.41
CA HIS A 239 -1.87 -9.60 3.83
C HIS A 239 -1.06 -8.40 4.34
N ALA A 240 -1.08 -7.26 3.63
CA ALA A 240 -0.50 -6.02 4.14
C ALA A 240 -1.07 -5.66 5.52
N ASP A 241 -0.21 -5.19 6.43
CA ASP A 241 -0.59 -4.69 7.76
C ASP A 241 -0.59 -3.17 7.81
N LEU A 242 0.25 -2.54 6.97
CA LEU A 242 0.36 -1.10 6.80
C LEU A 242 0.39 -0.76 5.32
N VAL A 243 -0.49 0.13 4.88
CA VAL A 243 -0.53 0.66 3.52
C VAL A 243 -0.29 2.17 3.54
N LEU A 244 0.75 2.63 2.85
CA LEU A 244 0.97 4.05 2.57
C LEU A 244 0.32 4.39 1.23
N LEU A 245 -0.59 5.36 1.22
CA LEU A 245 -1.38 5.77 0.06
C LEU A 245 -1.07 7.23 -0.32
N GLU A 246 -0.66 7.46 -1.56
CA GLU A 246 -0.24 8.78 -2.05
C GLU A 246 -0.71 9.02 -3.49
N TYR A 247 -1.59 10.00 -3.71
CA TYR A 247 -2.02 10.38 -5.07
C TYR A 247 -2.23 11.88 -5.28
N ALA A 248 -1.95 12.75 -4.30
CA ALA A 248 -2.34 14.16 -4.38
C ALA A 248 -1.78 14.88 -5.62
N VAL A 249 -0.57 14.55 -6.07
CA VAL A 249 0.05 15.13 -7.28
C VAL A 249 -0.52 14.54 -8.57
N ASN A 250 -1.10 13.34 -8.51
CA ASN A 250 -1.69 12.66 -9.67
C ASN A 250 -3.21 12.75 -9.71
N PHE A 251 -3.84 13.39 -8.72
CA PHE A 251 -5.29 13.46 -8.59
C PHE A 251 -5.85 14.61 -9.44
N GLU A 252 -6.83 14.33 -10.30
CA GLU A 252 -7.50 15.36 -11.12
C GLU A 252 -8.77 15.86 -10.43
N PRO A 253 -8.80 17.11 -9.92
CA PRO A 253 -10.00 17.68 -9.35
C PRO A 253 -11.06 17.90 -10.44
N GLY A 254 -12.33 17.60 -10.10
CA GLY A 254 -13.47 17.77 -11.02
C GLY A 254 -13.73 16.60 -11.97
N GLY A 255 -12.84 15.59 -12.02
CA GLY A 255 -13.06 14.32 -12.71
C GLY A 255 -13.58 13.21 -11.79
N ASP A 256 -13.49 11.96 -12.27
CA ASP A 256 -13.91 10.75 -11.54
C ASP A 256 -12.98 10.36 -10.39
N ASP A 257 -11.84 11.03 -10.27
CA ASP A 257 -10.75 10.70 -9.36
C ASP A 257 -11.14 10.74 -7.88
N ALA A 258 -12.04 11.65 -7.49
CA ALA A 258 -12.54 11.69 -6.12
C ALA A 258 -13.34 10.43 -5.77
N ALA A 259 -14.21 10.00 -6.68
CA ALA A 259 -14.98 8.78 -6.54
C ALA A 259 -14.09 7.53 -6.63
N ALA A 260 -13.09 7.54 -7.52
CA ALA A 260 -12.12 6.46 -7.65
C ALA A 260 -11.22 6.32 -6.42
N PHE A 261 -10.72 7.43 -5.87
CA PHE A 261 -9.91 7.45 -4.64
C PHE A 261 -10.73 6.93 -3.47
N GLU A 262 -12.00 7.32 -3.35
CA GLU A 262 -12.89 6.77 -2.33
C GLU A 262 -13.06 5.25 -2.47
N ARG A 263 -13.37 4.76 -3.67
CA ARG A 263 -13.51 3.31 -3.92
C ARG A 263 -12.21 2.56 -3.64
N LEU A 264 -11.06 3.12 -4.02
CA LEU A 264 -9.74 2.58 -3.67
C LEU A 264 -9.56 2.52 -2.15
N LEU A 265 -9.83 3.61 -1.43
CA LEU A 265 -9.68 3.66 0.01
C LEU A 265 -10.57 2.62 0.71
N ARG A 266 -11.84 2.51 0.29
CA ARG A 266 -12.76 1.49 0.79
C ARG A 266 -12.21 0.08 0.56
N LYS A 267 -11.66 -0.20 -0.63
CA LYS A 267 -11.01 -1.50 -0.95
C LYS A 267 -9.81 -1.79 -0.05
N LEU A 268 -8.98 -0.80 0.28
CA LEU A 268 -7.85 -1.00 1.20
C LEU A 268 -8.31 -1.29 2.63
N LEU A 269 -9.30 -0.52 3.11
CA LEU A 269 -9.91 -0.74 4.42
C LEU A 269 -10.64 -2.09 4.51
N ALA A 270 -10.97 -2.68 3.34
CA ALA A 270 -11.57 -4.00 3.17
C ALA A 270 -10.67 -5.19 3.30
N MET A 271 -9.36 -4.97 3.16
CA MET A 271 -8.46 -6.07 2.95
C MET A 271 -8.51 -7.05 4.13
N PRO A 272 -8.25 -8.35 3.89
CA PRO A 272 -8.39 -9.40 4.90
C PRO A 272 -7.69 -9.10 6.23
N ASN A 273 -6.46 -8.55 6.17
CA ASN A 273 -5.66 -8.23 7.36
C ASN A 273 -6.03 -6.89 8.02
N ARG A 274 -7.06 -6.19 7.55
CA ARG A 274 -7.53 -4.90 8.08
C ARG A 274 -6.38 -3.90 8.27
N PRO A 275 -5.56 -3.64 7.23
CA PRO A 275 -4.36 -2.83 7.37
C PRO A 275 -4.66 -1.47 7.98
N ALA A 276 -3.71 -0.95 8.73
CA ALA A 276 -3.62 0.48 8.95
C ALA A 276 -3.31 1.16 7.61
N VAL A 277 -4.10 2.17 7.24
CA VAL A 277 -3.86 2.97 6.05
C VAL A 277 -3.41 4.34 6.50
N VAL A 278 -2.32 4.85 5.92
CA VAL A 278 -1.86 6.23 6.15
C VAL A 278 -1.80 6.93 4.81
N ILE A 279 -2.59 7.99 4.68
CA ILE A 279 -2.56 8.87 3.51
C ILE A 279 -1.45 9.90 3.72
N LEU A 280 -0.68 10.18 2.68
CA LEU A 280 0.30 11.26 2.71
C LEU A 280 0.23 12.12 1.46
N ASN A 281 0.39 13.42 1.65
CA ASN A 281 0.33 14.42 0.60
C ASN A 281 1.69 15.11 0.45
N PRO A 282 2.40 14.92 -0.67
CA PRO A 282 3.75 15.45 -0.88
C PRO A 282 3.82 16.96 -1.16
N MET A 283 2.67 17.65 -1.29
CA MET A 283 2.53 19.02 -1.79
C MET A 283 2.95 19.16 -3.26
N GLU A 284 2.09 19.81 -4.04
CA GLU A 284 2.39 20.24 -5.41
C GLU A 284 2.71 21.74 -5.42
N LEU A 285 3.77 22.12 -6.13
CA LEU A 285 4.27 23.50 -6.22
C LEU A 285 3.98 24.14 -7.58
N MET A 286 2.94 23.67 -8.27
CA MET A 286 2.58 24.19 -9.57
C MET A 286 2.07 25.63 -9.47
N PRO A 287 2.49 26.52 -10.39
CA PRO A 287 1.89 27.84 -10.53
C PRO A 287 0.42 27.71 -10.97
N ALA A 288 -0.37 28.76 -10.76
CA ALA A 288 -1.80 28.77 -11.10
C ALA A 288 -2.11 28.47 -12.58
N ASP A 289 -1.17 28.71 -13.50
CA ASP A 289 -1.35 28.40 -14.92
C ASP A 289 -1.04 26.93 -15.28
N GLY A 290 -0.41 26.16 -14.38
CA GLY A 290 -0.13 24.73 -14.54
C GLY A 290 0.89 24.37 -15.63
N LYS A 291 1.58 25.32 -16.26
CA LYS A 291 2.30 25.04 -17.52
C LYS A 291 3.74 24.55 -17.37
N ARG A 292 4.37 24.74 -16.22
CA ARG A 292 5.81 24.46 -16.03
C ARG A 292 6.05 23.62 -14.79
N ILE A 293 6.56 22.41 -15.02
CA ILE A 293 6.91 21.41 -14.00
C ILE A 293 8.30 21.67 -13.43
N HIS A 294 9.25 22.13 -14.23
CA HIS A 294 10.60 22.38 -13.76
C HIS A 294 10.72 23.77 -13.13
N PHE A 295 11.53 23.87 -12.07
CA PHE A 295 11.94 25.17 -11.56
C PHE A 295 12.85 25.89 -12.56
N THR A 296 12.95 27.21 -12.42
CA THR A 296 13.85 28.02 -13.24
C THR A 296 15.33 27.74 -12.92
N GLY A 297 16.20 28.08 -13.87
CA GLY A 297 17.64 27.83 -13.78
C GLY A 297 18.10 26.53 -14.46
N PRO A 298 19.41 26.36 -14.70
CA PRO A 298 19.94 25.17 -15.33
C PRO A 298 19.80 23.97 -14.38
N LYS A 299 19.38 22.81 -14.92
CA LYS A 299 19.47 21.54 -14.18
C LYS A 299 20.93 21.18 -14.00
N GLN A 300 21.34 20.87 -12.77
CA GLN A 300 22.67 20.33 -12.56
C GLN A 300 22.72 18.86 -13.01
N PHE A 301 23.75 18.52 -13.78
CA PHE A 301 23.86 17.24 -14.48
C PHE A 301 23.99 16.01 -13.55
N ASN A 302 24.37 16.20 -12.28
CA ASN A 302 24.74 15.09 -11.38
C ASN A 302 23.74 14.77 -10.26
N ASP A 303 22.91 15.73 -9.81
CA ASP A 303 21.96 15.52 -8.70
C ASP A 303 20.49 15.78 -9.09
N GLY A 304 20.23 16.28 -10.30
CA GLY A 304 18.88 16.52 -10.83
C GLY A 304 18.22 17.81 -10.34
N TYR A 305 18.83 18.53 -9.40
CA TYR A 305 18.27 19.76 -8.84
C TYR A 305 18.50 20.98 -9.75
N SER A 306 17.55 21.91 -9.75
CA SER A 306 17.71 23.20 -10.42
C SER A 306 18.68 24.09 -9.65
N ALA A 307 19.71 24.60 -10.31
CA ALA A 307 20.65 25.55 -9.73
C ALA A 307 20.07 26.97 -9.68
N GLY A 308 20.69 27.81 -8.83
CA GLY A 308 20.39 29.23 -8.75
C GLY A 308 19.26 29.58 -7.77
N PRO A 309 19.01 30.88 -7.55
CA PRO A 309 17.98 31.33 -6.64
C PRO A 309 16.58 30.93 -7.13
N VAL A 310 15.61 30.86 -6.22
CA VAL A 310 14.19 30.85 -6.56
C VAL A 310 13.76 32.23 -7.05
N ASP A 311 12.94 32.30 -8.08
CA ASP A 311 12.35 33.55 -8.59
C ASP A 311 10.85 33.65 -8.26
N GLU A 312 10.19 34.71 -8.70
CA GLU A 312 8.76 34.91 -8.46
C GLU A 312 7.88 33.83 -9.10
N GLU A 313 8.34 33.21 -10.19
CA GLU A 313 7.62 32.15 -10.87
C GLU A 313 7.66 30.85 -10.06
N ASP A 314 8.85 30.47 -9.56
CA ASP A 314 9.02 29.34 -8.64
C ASP A 314 8.24 29.53 -7.33
N MET A 315 8.03 30.79 -6.94
CA MET A 315 7.25 31.17 -5.76
C MET A 315 5.75 31.32 -6.04
N GLY A 316 5.27 31.04 -7.26
CA GLY A 316 3.88 31.23 -7.68
C GLY A 316 2.86 30.20 -7.16
N PHE A 317 3.30 29.14 -6.47
CA PHE A 317 2.41 28.09 -5.94
C PHE A 317 1.43 28.62 -4.89
N GLN A 318 0.24 28.01 -4.77
CA GLN A 318 -0.82 28.46 -3.88
C GLN A 318 -1.02 27.51 -2.68
N TYR A 319 -1.70 27.99 -1.64
CA TYR A 319 -2.10 27.11 -0.53
C TYR A 319 -3.28 26.23 -0.91
N ALA A 320 -4.26 26.77 -1.64
CA ALA A 320 -5.40 25.99 -2.10
C ALA A 320 -4.92 24.88 -3.05
N ALA A 321 -5.33 23.64 -2.77
CA ALA A 321 -4.88 22.47 -3.52
C ALA A 321 -6.05 21.49 -3.63
N ALA A 322 -6.91 21.68 -4.64
CA ALA A 322 -8.18 20.98 -4.76
C ALA A 322 -8.06 19.44 -4.67
N ALA A 323 -7.00 18.88 -5.25
CA ALA A 323 -6.67 17.46 -5.13
C ALA A 323 -6.42 17.02 -3.69
N GLU A 324 -5.51 17.71 -2.99
CA GLU A 324 -5.19 17.42 -1.59
C GLU A 324 -6.39 17.65 -0.67
N ASP A 325 -7.15 18.73 -0.90
CA ASP A 325 -8.31 19.09 -0.10
C ASP A 325 -9.43 18.05 -0.24
N ALA A 326 -9.65 17.51 -1.45
CA ALA A 326 -10.58 16.39 -1.67
C ALA A 326 -10.12 15.10 -0.97
N ILE A 327 -8.82 14.77 -1.03
CA ILE A 327 -8.24 13.62 -0.33
C ILE A 327 -8.36 13.79 1.19
N ASN A 328 -8.13 14.99 1.73
CA ASN A 328 -8.28 15.29 3.15
C ASN A 328 -9.72 15.11 3.63
N ALA A 329 -10.71 15.54 2.85
CA ALA A 329 -12.13 15.32 3.16
C ALA A 329 -12.47 13.83 3.25
N LEU A 330 -11.98 13.02 2.31
CA LEU A 330 -12.14 11.55 2.35
C LEU A 330 -11.43 10.94 3.55
N ALA A 331 -10.21 11.37 3.86
CA ALA A 331 -9.46 10.88 5.01
C ALA A 331 -10.20 11.15 6.33
N GLN A 332 -10.80 12.33 6.48
CA GLN A 332 -11.61 12.66 7.66
C GLN A 332 -12.88 11.80 7.74
N TYR A 333 -13.60 11.64 6.63
CA TYR A 333 -14.83 10.85 6.59
C TYR A 333 -14.61 9.37 6.95
N TYR A 334 -13.56 8.76 6.41
CA TYR A 334 -13.24 7.34 6.63
C TYR A 334 -12.40 7.08 7.89
N GLY A 335 -12.11 8.11 8.68
CA GLY A 335 -11.28 7.96 9.88
C GLY A 335 -9.85 7.49 9.56
N VAL A 336 -9.26 7.97 8.47
CA VAL A 336 -7.91 7.57 8.03
C VAL A 336 -6.90 8.67 8.37
N PRO A 337 -5.78 8.35 9.03
CA PRO A 337 -4.70 9.30 9.26
C PRO A 337 -4.18 9.88 7.94
N CYS A 338 -4.04 11.20 7.88
CA CYS A 338 -3.54 11.92 6.71
C CYS A 338 -2.49 12.96 7.11
N VAL A 339 -1.30 12.89 6.50
CA VAL A 339 -0.20 13.84 6.71
C VAL A 339 0.05 14.67 5.45
N SER A 340 0.41 15.94 5.62
CA SER A 340 0.54 16.92 4.52
C SER A 340 1.81 17.74 4.66
N LEU A 341 2.68 17.66 3.65
CA LEU A 341 3.87 18.50 3.57
C LEU A 341 3.48 19.97 3.34
N ARG A 342 2.36 20.21 2.64
CA ARG A 342 1.79 21.54 2.45
C ARG A 342 1.47 22.19 3.79
N ASN A 343 0.70 21.51 4.65
CA ASN A 343 0.36 22.06 5.96
C ASN A 343 1.59 22.22 6.86
N ALA A 344 2.58 21.33 6.74
CA ALA A 344 3.80 21.40 7.55
C ALA A 344 4.68 22.61 7.18
N LEU A 345 4.86 22.89 5.88
CA LEU A 345 5.92 23.77 5.38
C LEU A 345 5.50 24.96 4.52
N PHE A 346 4.22 25.12 4.17
CA PHE A 346 3.80 26.19 3.24
C PHE A 346 4.32 27.58 3.65
N THR A 347 4.22 27.91 4.94
CA THR A 347 4.69 29.21 5.48
C THR A 347 6.19 29.38 5.29
N GLU A 348 6.99 28.37 5.64
CA GLU A 348 8.45 28.40 5.55
C GLU A 348 8.92 28.46 4.08
N LEU A 349 8.28 27.69 3.20
CA LEU A 349 8.57 27.72 1.77
C LEU A 349 8.23 29.09 1.19
N LYS A 350 7.04 29.64 1.47
CA LYS A 350 6.63 30.98 1.00
C LYS A 350 7.52 32.10 1.51
N ALA A 351 8.06 31.97 2.71
CA ALA A 351 9.00 32.93 3.29
C ALA A 351 10.43 32.80 2.76
N ARG A 352 10.71 31.90 1.80
CA ARG A 352 12.06 31.60 1.29
C ARG A 352 13.04 31.23 2.43
N SER A 353 12.55 30.48 3.42
CA SER A 353 13.35 30.13 4.60
C SER A 353 14.63 29.37 4.22
N ALA A 354 15.77 29.84 4.71
CA ALA A 354 17.04 29.13 4.55
C ALA A 354 17.06 27.76 5.23
N ALA A 355 16.15 27.52 6.19
CA ALA A 355 16.01 26.22 6.84
C ALA A 355 15.36 25.16 5.93
N PHE A 356 14.59 25.58 4.92
CA PHE A 356 13.93 24.69 3.97
C PHE A 356 14.00 25.29 2.55
N PRO A 357 15.19 25.32 1.90
CA PRO A 357 15.32 25.86 0.55
C PRO A 357 14.49 25.05 -0.45
N LEU A 358 13.58 25.73 -1.17
CA LEU A 358 12.59 25.11 -2.07
C LEU A 358 13.22 24.10 -3.05
N LYS A 359 14.27 24.53 -3.77
CA LYS A 359 15.01 23.73 -4.76
C LYS A 359 15.88 22.61 -4.17
N LEU A 360 15.90 22.44 -2.85
CA LEU A 360 16.55 21.29 -2.17
C LEU A 360 15.52 20.35 -1.54
N VAL A 361 14.42 20.92 -1.02
CA VAL A 361 13.27 20.14 -0.53
C VAL A 361 12.58 19.44 -1.69
N PHE A 362 12.52 20.08 -2.86
CA PHE A 362 11.90 19.59 -4.08
C PHE A 362 12.91 19.50 -5.23
N HIS A 363 12.80 18.42 -6.00
CA HIS A 363 13.56 18.21 -7.23
C HIS A 363 12.98 19.03 -8.39
N ASP A 364 11.64 19.06 -8.47
CA ASP A 364 10.88 19.89 -9.39
C ASP A 364 9.54 20.28 -8.72
N ARG A 365 8.63 20.92 -9.45
CA ARG A 365 7.37 21.41 -8.88
C ARG A 365 6.35 20.32 -8.55
N HIS A 366 6.63 19.05 -8.86
CA HIS A 366 5.82 17.89 -8.46
C HIS A 366 6.52 17.00 -7.44
N HIS A 367 7.83 16.80 -7.59
CA HIS A 367 8.55 15.71 -6.92
C HIS A 367 9.42 16.23 -5.77
N PRO A 368 9.19 15.77 -4.53
CA PRO A 368 10.13 15.96 -3.44
C PRO A 368 11.52 15.41 -3.78
N GLY A 369 12.53 16.13 -3.32
CA GLY A 369 13.92 15.67 -3.28
C GLY A 369 14.13 14.65 -2.16
N ALA A 370 15.37 14.17 -1.97
CA ALA A 370 15.71 13.28 -0.85
C ALA A 370 15.40 13.91 0.52
N TRP A 371 15.52 15.24 0.64
CA TRP A 371 15.12 15.96 1.85
C TRP A 371 13.60 15.90 2.04
N GLY A 372 12.80 16.31 1.05
CA GLY A 372 11.34 16.27 1.14
C GLY A 372 10.79 14.86 1.43
N HIS A 373 11.38 13.82 0.84
CA HIS A 373 11.06 12.42 1.18
C HIS A 373 11.37 12.06 2.65
N SER A 374 12.43 12.62 3.24
CA SER A 374 12.75 12.44 4.66
C SER A 374 11.73 13.14 5.57
N LEU A 375 11.22 14.31 5.17
CA LEU A 375 10.20 15.04 5.92
C LEU A 375 8.84 14.31 5.87
N LEU A 376 8.49 13.73 4.72
CA LEU A 376 7.32 12.85 4.60
C LEU A 376 7.43 11.62 5.50
N ALA A 377 8.58 10.94 5.46
CA ALA A 377 8.84 9.78 6.32
C ALA A 377 8.75 10.14 7.80
N GLN A 378 9.25 11.31 8.20
CA GLN A 378 9.21 11.79 9.58
C GLN A 378 7.78 11.92 10.09
N MET A 379 6.87 12.50 9.32
CA MET A 379 5.46 12.64 9.73
C MET A 379 4.79 11.27 9.89
N VAL A 380 5.02 10.33 8.97
CA VAL A 380 4.47 8.96 9.06
C VAL A 380 5.02 8.22 10.28
N VAL A 381 6.33 8.26 10.49
CA VAL A 381 6.99 7.63 11.64
C VAL A 381 6.51 8.23 12.97
N HIS A 382 6.25 9.54 13.02
CA HIS A 382 5.66 10.17 14.19
C HIS A 382 4.25 9.63 14.48
N ARG A 383 3.40 9.45 13.46
CA ARG A 383 2.06 8.85 13.62
C ARG A 383 2.11 7.40 14.10
N LEU A 384 3.01 6.59 13.54
CA LEU A 384 3.22 5.22 14.00
C LEU A 384 3.68 5.19 15.46
N SER A 385 4.59 6.08 15.83
CA SER A 385 5.09 6.17 17.21
C SER A 385 4.02 6.61 18.19
N GLN A 386 3.13 7.54 17.82
CA GLN A 386 2.02 7.96 18.66
C GLN A 386 1.07 6.81 18.96
N ALA A 387 0.78 5.94 17.98
CA ALA A 387 -0.05 4.75 18.21
C ALA A 387 0.65 3.74 19.14
N VAL A 388 1.96 3.54 18.98
CA VAL A 388 2.74 2.67 19.88
C VAL A 388 2.77 3.22 21.29
N MET A 389 2.97 4.52 21.45
CA MET A 389 2.94 5.18 22.75
C MET A 389 1.56 5.10 23.41
N ALA A 390 0.48 5.27 22.65
CA ALA A 390 -0.88 5.14 23.17
C ALA A 390 -1.13 3.74 23.77
N VAL A 391 -0.75 2.67 23.04
CA VAL A 391 -0.88 1.29 23.54
C VAL A 391 -0.03 1.05 24.80
N LEU A 392 1.22 1.55 24.84
CA LEU A 392 2.09 1.40 26.01
C LEU A 392 1.61 2.21 27.23
N ASP A 393 1.05 3.39 27.02
CA ASP A 393 0.52 4.23 28.10
C ASP A 393 -0.78 3.63 28.69
N GLU A 394 -1.62 3.00 27.87
CA GLU A 394 -2.77 2.19 28.32
C GLU A 394 -2.34 1.00 29.18
N GLU A 395 -1.26 0.30 28.80
CA GLU A 395 -0.69 -0.79 29.60
C GLU A 395 -0.20 -0.31 30.98
N ALA A 396 0.37 0.90 31.05
CA ALA A 396 0.90 1.46 32.29
C ALA A 396 -0.18 1.95 33.28
N HIS A 397 -1.36 2.36 32.80
CA HIS A 397 -2.38 3.07 33.59
C HIS A 397 -3.65 2.25 33.91
N SER A 398 -3.58 0.92 33.97
CA SER A 398 -4.74 0.03 34.24
C SER A 398 -5.53 0.35 35.53
N HIS A 399 -6.44 1.32 35.44
CA HIS A 399 -7.70 1.47 36.16
C HIS A 399 -8.75 1.99 35.16
N SER A 400 -9.50 1.05 34.57
CA SER A 400 -10.89 1.25 34.08
C SER A 400 -11.22 2.14 32.86
N TYR A 401 -10.29 2.57 32.01
CA TYR A 401 -10.68 3.20 30.74
C TYR A 401 -10.03 2.53 29.52
N ARG A 402 -10.89 2.20 28.55
CA ARG A 402 -10.68 1.54 27.24
C ARG A 402 -9.28 0.98 26.99
N ARG A 403 -9.15 -0.34 27.17
CA ARG A 403 -8.09 -1.15 26.59
C ARG A 403 -8.44 -1.35 25.11
N VAL A 404 -7.55 -1.07 24.15
CA VAL A 404 -7.60 -1.80 22.86
C VAL A 404 -7.17 -3.23 23.15
N SER A 405 -8.11 -4.00 23.68
CA SER A 405 -7.88 -5.40 23.99
C SER A 405 -7.71 -6.16 22.67
N SER A 406 -6.92 -7.23 22.63
CA SER A 406 -6.93 -8.23 21.54
C SER A 406 -8.34 -8.47 20.97
N PRO A 407 -9.41 -8.57 21.80
CA PRO A 407 -10.80 -8.59 21.34
C PRO A 407 -11.27 -7.48 20.39
N GLN A 408 -10.81 -6.23 20.46
CA GLN A 408 -11.21 -5.16 19.54
C GLN A 408 -10.52 -5.27 18.19
N CYS A 409 -9.25 -5.69 18.19
CA CYS A 409 -8.54 -6.02 16.95
C CYS A 409 -9.08 -7.30 16.31
N GLU A 410 -9.45 -8.29 17.13
CA GLU A 410 -10.15 -9.51 16.71
C GLU A 410 -11.58 -9.21 16.23
N GLN A 411 -12.29 -8.30 16.88
CA GLN A 411 -13.64 -7.86 16.46
C GLN A 411 -13.57 -7.06 15.16
N LEU A 412 -12.57 -6.19 14.98
CA LEU A 412 -12.28 -5.56 13.70
C LEU A 412 -12.03 -6.60 12.59
N ALA A 413 -11.39 -7.73 12.94
CA ALA A 413 -11.22 -8.84 12.02
C ALA A 413 -12.56 -9.57 11.74
N ALA A 414 -13.44 -9.70 12.74
CA ALA A 414 -14.71 -10.41 12.67
C ALA A 414 -15.89 -9.63 12.05
N ASP A 415 -15.90 -8.30 12.13
CA ASP A 415 -17.02 -7.46 11.68
C ASP A 415 -17.23 -7.51 10.16
N SER A 416 -18.49 -7.66 9.72
CA SER A 416 -18.84 -7.76 8.30
C SER A 416 -18.53 -6.43 7.56
N TRP A 417 -17.81 -6.55 6.43
CA TRP A 417 -17.15 -5.45 5.72
C TRP A 417 -18.04 -4.25 5.31
N SER A 418 -19.29 -4.49 4.88
CA SER A 418 -20.12 -3.44 4.28
C SER A 418 -20.83 -2.56 5.31
N ALA A 419 -21.03 -3.05 6.53
CA ALA A 419 -21.74 -2.32 7.57
C ALA A 419 -20.84 -1.29 8.29
N SER A 420 -19.51 -1.52 8.33
CA SER A 420 -18.58 -0.72 9.15
C SER A 420 -18.04 0.55 8.46
N LEU A 421 -18.05 0.64 7.12
CA LEU A 421 -17.44 1.75 6.38
C LEU A 421 -18.41 2.91 6.06
N GLY A 422 -19.66 2.83 6.53
CA GLY A 422 -20.69 3.83 6.22
C GLY A 422 -21.06 3.90 4.73
N ALA A 423 -21.96 4.83 4.38
CA ALA A 423 -22.31 5.11 3.00
C ALA A 423 -21.11 5.74 2.25
N PRO A 424 -21.00 5.58 0.92
CA PRO A 424 -20.10 6.40 0.14
C PRO A 424 -20.39 7.90 0.29
N LEU A 425 -19.35 8.72 0.41
CA LEU A 425 -19.43 10.18 0.48
C LEU A 425 -19.52 10.82 -0.91
N ILE A 426 -18.74 10.33 -1.87
CA ILE A 426 -18.59 10.96 -3.21
C ILE A 426 -19.06 10.01 -4.32
N SER A 427 -18.57 8.78 -4.31
CA SER A 427 -18.94 7.74 -5.25
C SER A 427 -20.41 7.37 -5.06
N LYS A 428 -21.16 7.32 -6.17
CA LYS A 428 -22.60 6.94 -6.12
C LYS A 428 -22.81 5.49 -5.73
N VAL A 429 -21.80 4.66 -5.94
CA VAL A 429 -21.81 3.21 -5.79
C VAL A 429 -20.48 2.76 -5.18
N ALA A 430 -20.53 1.70 -4.36
CA ALA A 430 -19.35 1.16 -3.68
C ALA A 430 -18.26 0.64 -4.64
N GLU A 431 -18.66 0.37 -5.87
CA GLU A 431 -17.88 -0.24 -6.92
C GLU A 431 -18.19 0.43 -8.25
N ALA A 432 -17.19 0.71 -9.07
CA ALA A 432 -17.39 1.36 -10.37
C ALA A 432 -18.33 0.52 -11.27
N GLU A 433 -19.07 1.18 -12.16
CA GLU A 433 -20.03 0.53 -13.07
C GLU A 433 -19.36 -0.44 -14.03
N VAL A 434 -18.13 -0.11 -14.44
CA VAL A 434 -17.24 -0.95 -15.22
C VAL A 434 -15.86 -0.83 -14.60
N GLY A 435 -15.09 -1.92 -14.61
CA GLY A 435 -13.77 -1.89 -14.02
C GLY A 435 -13.12 -3.25 -13.92
N MET A 436 -12.25 -3.56 -14.88
CA MET A 436 -11.37 -4.72 -14.84
C MET A 436 -9.92 -4.29 -15.03
N CYS A 437 -9.00 -5.04 -14.43
CA CYS A 437 -7.57 -4.87 -14.66
C CYS A 437 -6.89 -6.24 -14.67
N ILE A 438 -6.86 -6.86 -15.85
CA ILE A 438 -6.42 -8.23 -16.02
C ILE A 438 -5.14 -8.26 -16.83
N LYS A 439 -4.14 -8.98 -16.30
CA LYS A 439 -2.82 -9.15 -16.88
C LYS A 439 -2.35 -10.59 -16.65
N GLU A 440 -1.24 -10.94 -17.30
CA GLU A 440 -0.53 -12.21 -17.08
C GLU A 440 -1.45 -13.44 -17.14
N GLU A 441 -1.28 -14.43 -16.27
CA GLU A 441 -2.11 -15.64 -16.25
C GLU A 441 -3.60 -15.34 -16.06
N GLY A 442 -3.94 -14.19 -15.46
CA GLY A 442 -5.33 -13.72 -15.37
C GLY A 442 -6.01 -13.61 -16.73
N LEU A 443 -5.27 -13.39 -17.82
CA LEU A 443 -5.85 -13.39 -19.18
C LEU A 443 -6.46 -14.74 -19.56
N LYS A 444 -5.91 -15.86 -19.07
CA LYS A 444 -6.49 -17.20 -19.28
C LYS A 444 -7.91 -17.24 -18.73
N SER A 445 -8.14 -16.60 -17.58
CA SER A 445 -9.46 -16.56 -16.97
C SER A 445 -10.49 -15.84 -17.85
N LEU A 446 -10.09 -14.96 -18.77
CA LEU A 446 -11.00 -14.25 -19.67
C LEU A 446 -11.36 -15.04 -20.92
N MET A 447 -10.59 -16.06 -21.29
CA MET A 447 -10.79 -16.81 -22.53
C MET A 447 -12.10 -17.61 -22.46
N ALA A 448 -13.11 -17.18 -23.22
CA ALA A 448 -14.37 -17.89 -23.41
C ALA A 448 -14.30 -18.95 -24.50
N ASP A 449 -13.48 -18.69 -25.52
CA ASP A 449 -13.17 -19.55 -26.65
C ASP A 449 -11.82 -19.13 -27.25
N ALA A 450 -11.08 -20.06 -27.84
CA ALA A 450 -9.85 -19.76 -28.55
C ALA A 450 -9.49 -20.85 -29.56
N ARG A 451 -8.89 -20.42 -30.67
CA ARG A 451 -8.23 -21.28 -31.65
C ARG A 451 -6.86 -20.69 -31.96
N GLY A 452 -5.79 -21.44 -31.72
CA GLY A 452 -4.40 -21.03 -31.99
C GLY A 452 -3.79 -20.04 -30.99
N PHE A 453 -4.61 -19.27 -30.26
CA PHE A 453 -4.12 -18.44 -29.17
C PHE A 453 -3.77 -19.26 -27.92
N GLU A 454 -2.54 -19.11 -27.43
CA GLU A 454 -2.04 -19.77 -26.23
C GLU A 454 -1.36 -18.78 -25.28
N TYR A 455 -1.47 -19.03 -23.97
CA TYR A 455 -0.70 -18.27 -23.00
C TYR A 455 0.77 -18.69 -23.00
N ARG A 456 1.67 -17.72 -23.19
CA ARG A 456 3.11 -17.95 -23.12
C ARG A 456 3.82 -16.80 -22.43
N VAL A 457 4.87 -17.15 -21.70
CA VAL A 457 5.83 -16.18 -21.15
C VAL A 457 7.04 -16.18 -22.09
N GLU A 458 7.28 -15.06 -22.75
CA GLU A 458 8.45 -14.88 -23.63
C GLU A 458 9.43 -13.89 -23.01
N GLY A 459 10.68 -13.88 -23.49
CA GLY A 459 11.73 -12.99 -22.98
C GLY A 459 12.61 -13.67 -21.94
N SER A 460 13.59 -12.94 -21.40
CA SER A 460 14.43 -13.41 -20.30
C SER A 460 13.79 -13.13 -18.94
N ASP A 461 14.31 -13.72 -17.87
CA ASP A 461 13.85 -13.47 -16.48
C ASP A 461 13.77 -11.98 -16.13
N ALA A 462 14.70 -11.18 -16.67
CA ALA A 462 14.74 -9.73 -16.46
C ALA A 462 13.73 -8.94 -17.30
N LYS A 463 13.17 -9.52 -18.36
CA LYS A 463 12.26 -8.86 -19.32
C LYS A 463 11.14 -9.79 -19.79
N MET A 464 10.56 -10.55 -18.86
CA MET A 464 9.46 -11.45 -19.16
C MET A 464 8.25 -10.66 -19.68
N LYS A 465 7.63 -11.21 -20.71
CA LYS A 465 6.42 -10.71 -21.36
C LYS A 465 5.38 -11.82 -21.31
N PRO A 466 4.67 -12.02 -20.20
CA PRO A 466 3.53 -12.93 -20.15
C PRO A 466 2.38 -12.42 -21.02
N GLY A 467 1.70 -13.29 -21.77
CA GLY A 467 0.54 -12.90 -22.56
C GLY A 467 -0.06 -14.02 -23.40
N LEU A 468 -1.21 -13.77 -24.02
CA LEU A 468 -1.82 -14.67 -25.00
C LEU A 468 -1.25 -14.39 -26.39
N ILE A 469 -0.84 -15.42 -27.11
CA ILE A 469 -0.14 -15.31 -28.40
C ILE A 469 -0.86 -16.18 -29.43
N GLY A 470 -1.22 -15.58 -30.57
CA GLY A 470 -1.55 -16.31 -31.79
C GLY A 470 -0.49 -16.05 -32.86
N MET A 471 -0.33 -16.98 -33.80
CA MET A 471 0.80 -16.99 -34.74
C MET A 471 0.38 -17.15 -36.19
N HIS A 472 -0.87 -17.53 -36.47
CA HIS A 472 -1.33 -17.88 -37.81
C HIS A 472 -2.59 -17.11 -38.21
N PRO A 473 -2.75 -16.77 -39.50
CA PRO A 473 -4.00 -16.21 -40.00
C PRO A 473 -5.19 -17.11 -39.68
N GLY A 474 -6.26 -16.50 -39.17
CA GLY A 474 -7.46 -17.21 -38.72
C GLY A 474 -7.38 -17.73 -37.28
N ASP A 475 -6.24 -17.64 -36.60
CA ASP A 475 -6.21 -17.80 -35.14
C ASP A 475 -7.11 -16.73 -34.52
N HIS A 476 -7.91 -17.13 -33.52
CA HIS A 476 -8.83 -16.23 -32.84
C HIS A 476 -8.90 -16.50 -31.34
N VAL A 477 -9.23 -15.46 -30.58
CA VAL A 477 -9.53 -15.57 -29.15
C VAL A 477 -10.72 -14.70 -28.80
N LEU A 478 -11.55 -15.22 -27.90
CA LEU A 478 -12.72 -14.55 -27.36
C LEU A 478 -12.48 -14.24 -25.88
N LEU A 479 -12.33 -12.95 -25.55
CA LEU A 479 -12.02 -12.48 -24.20
C LEU A 479 -13.27 -11.86 -23.57
N CYS A 480 -13.77 -12.47 -22.51
CA CYS A 480 -14.91 -11.97 -21.75
C CYS A 480 -14.61 -10.60 -21.12
N VAL A 481 -15.57 -9.70 -21.23
CA VAL A 481 -15.58 -8.40 -20.57
C VAL A 481 -16.69 -8.40 -19.54
N ASP A 482 -16.36 -8.11 -18.28
CA ASP A 482 -17.37 -8.02 -17.22
C ASP A 482 -18.16 -6.72 -17.35
N VAL A 483 -19.40 -6.88 -17.80
CA VAL A 483 -20.39 -5.80 -17.93
C VAL A 483 -21.57 -6.00 -16.97
N SER A 484 -21.42 -6.83 -15.93
CA SER A 484 -22.50 -7.18 -15.01
C SER A 484 -23.07 -5.95 -14.30
N ARG A 485 -22.21 -5.00 -13.94
CA ARG A 485 -22.53 -3.73 -13.27
C ARG A 485 -22.82 -2.56 -14.23
N ALA A 486 -22.50 -2.71 -15.52
CA ALA A 486 -22.66 -1.65 -16.50
C ALA A 486 -24.15 -1.43 -16.82
N PRO A 487 -24.67 -0.19 -16.84
CA PRO A 487 -26.05 0.04 -17.26
C PRO A 487 -26.26 -0.37 -18.72
N ARG A 488 -27.49 -0.83 -19.04
CA ARG A 488 -27.88 -1.04 -20.44
C ARG A 488 -28.16 0.28 -21.13
N GLY A 489 -27.77 0.40 -22.39
CA GLY A 489 -27.70 1.65 -23.12
C GLY A 489 -26.50 2.53 -22.75
N GLY A 490 -25.58 2.03 -21.93
CA GLY A 490 -24.39 2.78 -21.50
C GLY A 490 -23.18 2.51 -22.38
N ASP A 491 -22.38 3.55 -22.57
CA ASP A 491 -21.05 3.47 -23.20
C ASP A 491 -19.98 3.19 -22.14
N PHE A 492 -18.92 2.49 -22.57
CA PHE A 492 -17.72 2.25 -21.79
C PHE A 492 -16.53 2.02 -22.72
N VAL A 493 -15.33 1.91 -22.15
CA VAL A 493 -14.13 1.61 -22.92
C VAL A 493 -13.44 0.36 -22.41
N VAL A 494 -12.86 -0.39 -23.34
CA VAL A 494 -11.90 -1.45 -23.06
C VAL A 494 -10.55 -1.04 -23.61
N ILE A 495 -9.53 -1.15 -22.77
CA ILE A 495 -8.15 -0.86 -23.12
C ILE A 495 -7.45 -2.20 -23.33
N LEU A 496 -7.20 -2.53 -24.60
CA LEU A 496 -6.42 -3.68 -25.01
C LEU A 496 -4.94 -3.33 -24.96
N GLY A 497 -4.23 -3.93 -24.02
CA GLY A 497 -2.77 -3.91 -24.01
C GLY A 497 -2.23 -5.02 -24.89
N HIS A 498 -1.44 -4.68 -25.91
CA HIS A 498 -0.82 -5.63 -26.82
C HIS A 498 0.67 -5.33 -27.00
N LEU A 499 1.42 -6.33 -27.48
CA LEU A 499 2.80 -6.14 -27.88
C LEU A 499 2.84 -5.45 -29.25
N ILE A 500 3.76 -4.51 -29.42
CA ILE A 500 4.22 -4.05 -30.73
C ILE A 500 5.70 -4.38 -30.90
N SER A 501 6.14 -4.68 -32.12
CA SER A 501 7.55 -5.02 -32.44
C SER A 501 7.91 -4.60 -33.87
N TYR A 502 9.20 -4.54 -34.18
CA TYR A 502 9.71 -4.26 -35.52
C TYR A 502 9.84 -5.50 -36.41
N GLU A 503 9.51 -6.67 -35.88
CA GLU A 503 9.62 -7.97 -36.55
C GLU A 503 8.53 -8.93 -36.05
N HIS A 504 8.22 -9.96 -36.83
CA HIS A 504 7.29 -11.05 -36.55
C HIS A 504 5.79 -10.71 -36.45
N MET A 505 5.43 -9.43 -36.29
CA MET A 505 4.07 -9.03 -35.89
C MET A 505 3.06 -9.03 -37.04
N GLY A 506 1.85 -9.50 -36.75
CA GLY A 506 0.70 -9.47 -37.65
C GLY A 506 -0.30 -8.36 -37.35
N ILE A 507 -1.36 -8.36 -38.15
CA ILE A 507 -2.54 -7.50 -37.98
C ILE A 507 -3.68 -8.35 -37.39
N ALA A 508 -4.39 -7.82 -36.39
CA ALA A 508 -5.60 -8.47 -35.86
C ALA A 508 -6.83 -7.57 -36.05
N SER A 509 -7.97 -8.17 -36.43
CA SER A 509 -9.27 -7.53 -36.30
C SER A 509 -9.79 -7.68 -34.88
N ILE A 510 -10.48 -6.64 -34.41
CA ILE A 510 -11.10 -6.56 -33.10
C ILE A 510 -12.58 -6.25 -33.29
N GLU A 511 -13.42 -7.14 -32.76
CA GLU A 511 -14.88 -7.07 -32.84
C GLU A 511 -15.49 -7.33 -31.47
N CYS A 512 -16.68 -6.80 -31.22
CA CYS A 512 -17.43 -7.05 -29.99
C CYS A 512 -18.61 -7.97 -30.29
N VAL A 513 -18.84 -8.92 -29.39
CA VAL A 513 -19.85 -9.95 -29.57
C VAL A 513 -20.62 -10.18 -28.27
N GLY A 514 -21.89 -10.57 -28.41
CA GLY A 514 -22.80 -10.81 -27.30
C GLY A 514 -23.49 -9.52 -26.84
N ASP A 515 -23.54 -9.29 -25.53
CA ASP A 515 -24.22 -8.16 -24.87
C ASP A 515 -23.47 -6.82 -25.02
N CYS A 516 -22.57 -6.69 -26.00
CA CYS A 516 -21.85 -5.46 -26.27
C CYS A 516 -21.53 -5.29 -27.76
N GLU A 517 -21.50 -4.03 -28.18
CA GLU A 517 -21.22 -3.62 -29.54
C GLU A 517 -20.02 -2.69 -29.56
N CYS A 518 -19.24 -2.73 -30.65
CA CYS A 518 -18.19 -1.77 -30.94
C CYS A 518 -17.92 -1.71 -32.44
N LYS A 519 -17.26 -0.63 -32.86
CA LYS A 519 -16.79 -0.49 -34.23
C LYS A 519 -15.65 -1.50 -34.49
N SER A 520 -15.85 -2.38 -35.48
CA SER A 520 -14.79 -3.28 -35.94
C SER A 520 -13.55 -2.47 -36.32
N THR A 521 -12.41 -2.85 -35.74
CA THR A 521 -11.15 -2.11 -35.86
C THR A 521 -10.00 -3.08 -36.12
N GLN A 522 -9.07 -2.71 -36.99
CA GLN A 522 -7.84 -3.46 -37.20
C GLN A 522 -6.69 -2.83 -36.42
N VAL A 523 -5.85 -3.67 -35.82
CA VAL A 523 -4.64 -3.27 -35.10
C VAL A 523 -3.44 -3.94 -35.75
N ASP A 524 -2.62 -3.14 -36.41
CA ASP A 524 -1.30 -3.56 -36.84
C ASP A 524 -0.33 -3.49 -35.66
N ALA A 525 0.22 -4.64 -35.28
CA ALA A 525 1.16 -4.73 -34.18
C ALA A 525 2.62 -4.54 -34.62
N HIS A 526 2.87 -4.35 -35.92
CA HIS A 526 4.19 -4.09 -36.47
C HIS A 526 4.51 -2.60 -36.49
N VAL A 527 5.72 -2.23 -36.09
CA VAL A 527 6.22 -0.85 -36.15
C VAL A 527 7.57 -0.81 -36.84
N GLN A 528 7.61 -0.20 -38.02
CA GLN A 528 8.83 -0.05 -38.82
C GLN A 528 9.87 0.84 -38.11
N GLY A 529 11.14 0.46 -38.24
CA GLY A 529 12.28 1.23 -37.71
C GLY A 529 12.44 1.18 -36.18
N GLY A 530 11.65 0.37 -35.48
CA GLY A 530 11.81 0.11 -34.05
C GLY A 530 13.08 -0.69 -33.73
N LYS A 531 13.54 -0.62 -32.47
CA LYS A 531 14.67 -1.43 -31.95
C LYS A 531 14.27 -2.40 -30.84
N PHE A 532 13.06 -2.28 -30.31
CA PHE A 532 12.59 -3.04 -29.17
C PHE A 532 11.10 -3.32 -29.29
N SER A 533 10.66 -4.50 -28.85
CA SER A 533 9.23 -4.78 -28.68
C SER A 533 8.73 -4.20 -27.36
N VAL A 534 7.67 -3.40 -27.42
CA VAL A 534 7.13 -2.65 -26.27
C VAL A 534 5.63 -2.86 -26.13
N PHE A 535 5.11 -2.53 -24.95
CA PHE A 535 3.68 -2.51 -24.69
C PHE A 535 3.03 -1.34 -25.44
N LYS A 536 1.85 -1.57 -26.04
CA LYS A 536 0.98 -0.54 -26.61
C LYS A 536 -0.44 -0.78 -26.13
N ALA A 537 -1.11 0.29 -25.70
CA ALA A 537 -2.54 0.26 -25.39
C ALA A 537 -3.33 0.74 -26.61
N ARG A 538 -4.42 0.03 -26.90
CA ARG A 538 -5.45 0.40 -27.85
C ARG A 538 -6.79 0.52 -27.12
N THR A 539 -7.39 1.70 -27.16
CA THR A 539 -8.75 1.93 -26.66
C THR A 539 -9.77 1.40 -27.67
N ILE A 540 -10.73 0.63 -27.20
CA ILE A 540 -11.90 0.15 -27.92
C ILE A 540 -13.12 0.74 -27.24
N HIS A 541 -13.86 1.58 -27.96
CA HIS A 541 -15.13 2.13 -27.47
C HIS A 541 -16.21 1.07 -27.63
N MET A 542 -16.88 0.77 -26.52
CA MET A 542 -17.89 -0.28 -26.43
C MET A 542 -19.18 0.31 -25.90
N MET A 543 -20.30 -0.28 -26.31
CA MET A 543 -21.63 0.08 -25.83
C MET A 543 -22.35 -1.19 -25.41
N ARG A 544 -23.05 -1.14 -24.28
CA ARG A 544 -23.95 -2.23 -23.85
C ARG A 544 -25.36 -1.92 -24.38
N PRO A 545 -25.92 -2.69 -25.32
CA PRO A 545 -27.22 -2.36 -25.90
C PRO A 545 -28.36 -2.32 -24.87
N ALA A 546 -29.40 -1.51 -25.14
CA ALA A 546 -30.58 -1.40 -24.29
C ALA A 546 -31.36 -2.73 -24.22
N LYS A 547 -31.44 -3.44 -25.36
CA LYS A 547 -32.05 -4.77 -25.47
C LYS A 547 -30.99 -5.85 -25.32
N ALA A 548 -31.38 -7.02 -24.83
CA ALA A 548 -30.43 -8.13 -24.70
C ALA A 548 -30.09 -8.61 -26.11
N ALA A 549 -28.87 -9.13 -26.31
CA ALA A 549 -28.57 -9.80 -27.57
C ALA A 549 -29.56 -10.98 -27.75
N GLU A 550 -30.24 -11.02 -28.90
CA GLU A 550 -31.15 -12.13 -29.24
C GLU A 550 -30.37 -13.46 -29.33
N GLN A 551 -29.12 -13.40 -29.80
CA GLN A 551 -28.18 -14.50 -29.75
C GLN A 551 -27.24 -14.34 -28.56
N ARG A 552 -27.38 -15.25 -27.59
CA ARG A 552 -26.38 -15.39 -26.52
C ARG A 552 -25.06 -15.86 -27.11
N LEU A 553 -23.98 -15.30 -26.60
CA LEU A 553 -22.64 -15.76 -26.90
C LEU A 553 -22.56 -17.26 -26.62
N ALA A 554 -22.25 -18.07 -27.63
CA ALA A 554 -21.98 -19.51 -27.47
C ALA A 554 -20.61 -19.70 -26.79
N SER A 555 -20.47 -19.15 -25.59
CA SER A 555 -19.27 -19.25 -24.77
C SER A 555 -19.36 -20.46 -23.85
N GLN A 556 -18.24 -21.11 -23.63
CA GLN A 556 -18.14 -22.20 -22.65
C GLN A 556 -18.02 -21.66 -21.21
N LYS A 557 -17.81 -20.33 -21.06
CA LYS A 557 -17.60 -19.69 -19.76
C LYS A 557 -18.91 -19.11 -19.20
N PRO A 558 -19.40 -19.62 -18.05
CA PRO A 558 -20.59 -19.06 -17.39
C PRO A 558 -20.44 -17.57 -17.09
N GLY A 559 -21.50 -16.80 -17.35
CA GLY A 559 -21.53 -15.35 -17.06
C GLY A 559 -20.84 -14.46 -18.11
N CYS A 560 -20.28 -15.03 -19.17
CA CYS A 560 -19.68 -14.27 -20.27
C CYS A 560 -20.75 -13.78 -21.26
N GLY A 561 -21.42 -12.68 -20.90
CA GLY A 561 -22.44 -12.05 -21.76
C GLY A 561 -21.84 -11.20 -22.88
N CYS A 562 -20.75 -10.47 -22.60
CA CYS A 562 -20.04 -9.61 -23.54
C CYS A 562 -18.60 -10.10 -23.73
N ALA A 563 -18.09 -10.09 -24.96
CA ALA A 563 -16.70 -10.43 -25.23
C ALA A 563 -16.08 -9.65 -26.38
N LEU A 564 -14.76 -9.52 -26.31
CA LEU A 564 -13.90 -9.00 -27.36
C LEU A 564 -13.36 -10.18 -28.19
N ARG A 565 -13.70 -10.24 -29.47
CA ARG A 565 -13.14 -11.20 -30.42
C ARG A 565 -11.93 -10.57 -31.10
N LEU A 566 -10.78 -11.23 -30.98
CA LEU A 566 -9.58 -10.90 -31.73
C LEU A 566 -9.33 -12.00 -32.76
N SER A 567 -9.13 -11.64 -34.03
CA SER A 567 -8.80 -12.60 -35.09
C SER A 567 -7.59 -12.13 -35.89
N ILE A 568 -6.58 -12.99 -36.06
CA ILE A 568 -5.37 -12.66 -36.82
C ILE A 568 -5.70 -12.69 -38.32
N LEU A 569 -5.36 -11.61 -39.01
CA LEU A 569 -5.66 -11.42 -40.43
C LEU A 569 -4.58 -12.05 -41.32
N LYS A 570 -4.96 -12.30 -42.59
CA LYS A 570 -4.02 -12.75 -43.62
C LYS A 570 -3.13 -11.61 -44.10
N GLU A 571 -3.61 -10.39 -44.02
CA GLU A 571 -2.83 -9.19 -44.27
C GLU A 571 -1.77 -9.01 -43.18
N THR A 572 -0.55 -8.67 -43.58
CA THR A 572 0.56 -8.37 -42.67
C THR A 572 1.45 -7.30 -43.27
N SER A 573 2.03 -6.47 -42.41
CA SER A 573 3.04 -5.48 -42.80
C SER A 573 4.48 -5.90 -42.45
N SER A 574 4.67 -7.02 -41.75
CA SER A 574 5.99 -7.57 -41.38
C SER A 574 6.39 -8.81 -42.19
N GLY A 575 5.43 -9.46 -42.86
CA GLY A 575 5.62 -10.78 -43.49
C GLY A 575 5.26 -11.96 -42.58
N GLU A 576 4.96 -11.71 -41.31
CA GLU A 576 4.57 -12.71 -40.32
C GLU A 576 3.29 -12.30 -39.57
N HIS A 577 2.76 -13.17 -38.71
CA HIS A 577 1.39 -13.05 -38.19
C HIS A 577 1.29 -13.05 -36.66
N LYS A 578 2.38 -12.90 -35.92
CA LYS A 578 2.34 -12.93 -34.45
C LYS A 578 1.48 -11.78 -33.90
N PHE A 579 0.50 -12.09 -33.06
CA PHE A 579 -0.23 -11.09 -32.28
C PHE A 579 -0.25 -11.48 -30.81
N LYS A 580 0.11 -10.55 -29.91
CA LYS A 580 0.24 -10.84 -28.49
C LYS A 580 -0.57 -9.87 -27.63
N VAL A 581 -1.53 -10.41 -26.89
CA VAL A 581 -2.31 -9.70 -25.88
C VAL A 581 -1.58 -9.77 -24.54
N LEU A 582 -1.34 -8.62 -23.92
CA LEU A 582 -0.61 -8.46 -22.66
C LEU A 582 -1.54 -8.12 -21.49
N SER A 583 -2.65 -7.42 -21.75
CA SER A 583 -3.61 -7.04 -20.71
C SER A 583 -4.96 -6.65 -21.28
N LEU A 584 -5.99 -6.71 -20.44
CA LEU A 584 -7.30 -6.12 -20.71
C LEU A 584 -7.74 -5.30 -19.50
N MET A 585 -8.08 -4.03 -19.74
CA MET A 585 -8.67 -3.15 -18.73
C MET A 585 -9.99 -2.59 -19.24
N SER A 586 -10.86 -2.16 -18.34
CA SER A 586 -12.11 -1.51 -18.70
C SER A 586 -12.41 -0.33 -17.79
N ALA A 587 -13.06 0.68 -18.35
CA ALA A 587 -13.36 1.93 -17.67
C ALA A 587 -14.63 2.58 -18.22
N VAL A 588 -15.19 3.56 -17.50
CA VAL A 588 -16.46 4.19 -17.88
C VAL A 588 -16.33 5.06 -19.13
N HIS A 589 -15.22 5.77 -19.31
CA HIS A 589 -14.98 6.57 -20.52
C HIS A 589 -13.49 6.63 -20.87
N GLU A 590 -13.17 7.04 -22.10
CA GLU A 590 -11.77 7.23 -22.49
C GLU A 590 -11.11 8.29 -21.61
N GLY A 591 -9.87 8.02 -21.16
CA GLY A 591 -9.16 8.91 -20.24
C GLY A 591 -9.54 8.75 -18.77
N SER A 592 -10.63 8.05 -18.43
CA SER A 592 -10.99 7.80 -17.03
C SER A 592 -9.93 7.01 -16.29
N ILE A 593 -9.31 5.99 -16.91
CA ILE A 593 -8.12 5.33 -16.37
C ILE A 593 -6.88 6.13 -16.77
N ARG A 594 -6.19 6.69 -15.78
CA ARG A 594 -4.95 7.44 -15.98
C ARG A 594 -3.74 6.64 -15.52
N TYR A 595 -2.87 6.27 -16.47
CA TYR A 595 -1.56 5.67 -16.21
C TYR A 595 -0.56 6.09 -17.31
N GLY A 596 0.74 6.14 -16.98
CA GLY A 596 1.80 6.32 -17.96
C GLY A 596 1.89 5.11 -18.90
N HIS A 597 1.73 5.33 -20.21
CA HIS A 597 1.56 4.31 -21.28
C HIS A 597 2.56 3.13 -21.28
N GLN A 598 3.71 3.22 -20.61
CA GLN A 598 4.73 2.17 -20.57
C GLN A 598 5.08 1.68 -19.16
N THR A 599 4.85 2.48 -18.13
CA THR A 599 5.36 2.23 -16.77
C THR A 599 4.36 1.47 -15.89
N GLY A 600 3.05 1.67 -16.07
CA GLY A 600 2.05 0.99 -15.23
C GLY A 600 1.83 -0.49 -15.51
N PHE A 601 2.26 -0.99 -16.67
CA PHE A 601 1.96 -2.36 -17.08
C PHE A 601 2.97 -3.40 -16.60
N ASN A 602 4.24 -3.02 -16.46
CA ASN A 602 5.32 -3.95 -16.11
C ASN A 602 5.78 -3.85 -14.65
N VAL A 603 5.17 -2.95 -13.86
CA VAL A 603 5.46 -2.87 -12.42
C VAL A 603 4.66 -3.97 -11.73
N ARG A 604 5.32 -5.08 -11.41
CA ARG A 604 4.88 -5.99 -10.37
C ARG A 604 5.17 -5.37 -9.01
N PRO A 605 4.41 -5.71 -7.93
CA PRO A 605 4.95 -5.57 -6.59
C PRO A 605 6.24 -6.35 -6.62
N MET A 606 7.35 -5.64 -6.52
CA MET A 606 8.61 -6.32 -6.30
C MET A 606 8.40 -7.17 -5.06
N GLY A 607 8.71 -8.47 -5.13
CA GLY A 607 8.62 -9.36 -3.98
C GLY A 607 9.30 -8.74 -2.75
N ALA A 608 8.95 -9.22 -1.56
CA ALA A 608 9.35 -8.65 -0.28
C ALA A 608 10.79 -8.10 -0.33
N ARG A 609 10.92 -6.78 -0.23
CA ARG A 609 12.23 -6.14 -0.14
C ARG A 609 12.68 -6.24 1.32
N THR A 610 13.78 -6.93 1.54
CA THR A 610 14.31 -7.23 2.89
C THR A 610 15.70 -6.64 3.14
N SER A 611 16.30 -5.94 2.18
CA SER A 611 17.68 -5.41 2.29
C SER A 611 17.94 -4.13 1.49
#